data_AF-A0A661XN62-F1
#
_entry.id   AF-A0A661XN62-F1
#
_cell.length_a   1.000
_cell.length_b   1.000
_cell.length_c   1.000
_cell.angle_alpha   90.00
_cell.angle_beta   90.00
_cell.angle_gamma   90.00
#
_symmetry.space_group_name_H-M   'P 1'
#
loop_
_entity.id
_entity.type
_entity.pdbx_description
1 polymer ?
#
loop_
_entity_poly.entity_id
_entity_poly.type
_entity_poly.pdbx_seq_one_letter_code
_entity_poly.pdbx_strand_id
1 'polypeptide(L)'
;MGDQENRFQPGFSSVIGFLVAVGFFILLFFMMRGIFTILAWAAPFLLIAAVLINYHTIINFGKWLYRLIRGNPIVGIVAVVLCVFGFPVVSGFLFGKALLDRKMQRLLEEKNPQDEFIDYEEISNEPLELKQLERREGQERNDN
;
A
#
# COMPACT_ATOMS: atom_id res chain seq x y z
N MET A 1 -48.95 -19.97 8.53
CA MET A 1 -47.67 -20.70 8.46
C MET A 1 -47.53 -21.23 7.04
N GLY A 2 -46.55 -20.74 6.29
CA GLY A 2 -46.23 -21.22 4.95
C GLY A 2 -44.75 -21.57 4.94
N ASP A 3 -44.45 -22.85 4.98
CA ASP A 3 -43.09 -23.37 5.07
C ASP A 3 -42.41 -23.25 3.70
N GLN A 4 -41.41 -22.37 3.62
CA GLN A 4 -40.50 -22.25 2.49
C GLN A 4 -39.55 -23.45 2.51
N GLU A 5 -39.93 -24.53 1.83
CA GLU A 5 -39.04 -25.66 1.61
C GLU A 5 -38.05 -25.33 0.47
N ASN A 6 -36.93 -24.68 0.84
CA ASN A 6 -35.79 -24.52 -0.05
C ASN A 6 -35.12 -25.88 -0.28
N ARG A 7 -35.61 -26.63 -1.26
CA ARG A 7 -34.98 -27.87 -1.72
C ARG A 7 -33.74 -27.51 -2.55
N PHE A 8 -32.57 -27.55 -1.91
CA PHE A 8 -31.29 -27.66 -2.62
C PHE A 8 -31.27 -29.00 -3.37
N GLN A 9 -31.84 -29.02 -4.56
CA GLN A 9 -31.58 -30.06 -5.55
C GLN A 9 -30.38 -29.56 -6.37
N PRO A 10 -29.17 -30.14 -6.20
CA PRO A 10 -28.06 -29.83 -7.10
C PRO A 10 -28.44 -30.36 -8.48
N GLY A 11 -29.00 -29.49 -9.32
CA GLY A 11 -29.25 -29.79 -10.71
C GLY A 11 -27.92 -30.06 -11.42
N PHE A 12 -27.98 -30.77 -12.54
CA PHE A 12 -26.82 -31.06 -13.41
C PHE A 12 -26.01 -29.78 -13.73
N SER A 13 -26.65 -28.61 -13.77
CA SER A 13 -26.04 -27.29 -13.92
C SER A 13 -25.08 -26.89 -12.78
N SER A 14 -25.35 -27.29 -11.53
CA SER A 14 -24.49 -27.01 -10.38
C SER A 14 -23.20 -27.83 -10.42
N VAL A 15 -23.29 -29.08 -10.87
CA VAL A 15 -22.12 -29.97 -11.04
C VAL A 15 -21.24 -29.47 -12.18
N ILE A 16 -21.84 -29.06 -13.30
CA ILE A 16 -21.10 -28.45 -14.42
C ILE A 16 -20.43 -27.15 -14.00
N GLY A 17 -21.13 -26.26 -13.29
CA GLY A 17 -20.56 -25.00 -12.80
C GLY A 17 -19.36 -25.23 -11.88
N PHE A 18 -19.44 -26.23 -11.00
CA PHE A 18 -18.33 -26.64 -10.15
C PHE A 18 -17.14 -27.17 -10.97
N LEU A 19 -17.38 -28.04 -11.95
CA LEU A 19 -16.32 -28.57 -12.83
C LEU A 19 -15.63 -27.46 -13.64
N VAL A 20 -16.40 -26.49 -14.15
CA VAL A 20 -15.85 -25.33 -14.86
C VAL A 20 -15.00 -24.46 -13.92
N ALA A 21 -15.47 -24.20 -12.69
CA ALA A 21 -14.70 -23.47 -11.70
C ALA A 21 -13.40 -24.20 -11.35
N VAL A 22 -13.44 -25.51 -11.13
CA VAL A 22 -12.25 -26.34 -10.89
C VAL A 22 -11.29 -26.26 -12.08
N GLY A 23 -11.78 -26.38 -13.32
CA GLY A 23 -10.97 -26.21 -14.52
C GLY A 23 -10.29 -24.85 -14.61
N PHE A 24 -11.01 -23.77 -14.28
CA PHE A 24 -10.47 -22.42 -14.22
C PHE A 24 -9.36 -22.29 -13.17
N PHE A 25 -9.55 -22.83 -11.96
CA PHE A 25 -8.52 -22.81 -10.92
C PHE A 25 -7.29 -23.66 -11.29
N ILE A 26 -7.47 -24.78 -11.99
CA ILE A 26 -6.35 -25.57 -12.51
C ILE A 26 -5.55 -24.75 -13.53
N LEU A 27 -6.23 -24.08 -14.46
CA LEU A 27 -5.57 -23.19 -15.43
C LEU A 27 -4.80 -22.08 -14.72
N LEU A 28 -5.42 -21.39 -13.76
CA LEU A 28 -4.79 -20.34 -12.97
C LEU A 28 -3.58 -20.87 -12.19
N PHE A 29 -3.67 -22.07 -11.62
CA PHE A 29 -2.57 -22.72 -10.91
C PHE A 29 -1.38 -22.98 -11.81
N PHE A 30 -1.59 -23.49 -13.03
CA PHE A 30 -0.51 -23.68 -14.00
C PHE A 30 0.12 -22.35 -14.43
N MET A 31 -0.69 -21.32 -14.65
CA MET A 31 -0.20 -19.98 -14.98
C MET A 31 0.66 -19.44 -13.85
N MET A 32 0.14 -19.43 -12.61
CA MET A 32 0.88 -18.98 -11.43
C MET A 32 2.17 -19.77 -11.25
N ARG A 33 2.13 -21.10 -11.36
CA ARG A 33 3.35 -21.93 -11.27
C ARG A 33 4.41 -21.50 -12.29
N GLY A 34 4.01 -21.17 -13.52
CA GLY A 34 4.90 -20.62 -14.54
C GLY A 34 5.55 -19.30 -14.10
N ILE A 35 4.75 -18.32 -13.71
CA ILE A 35 5.24 -17.02 -13.20
C ILE A 35 6.19 -17.24 -12.01
N PHE A 36 5.79 -18.03 -11.02
CA PHE A 36 6.58 -18.28 -9.82
C PHE A 36 7.89 -19.00 -10.14
N THR A 37 7.92 -19.90 -11.12
CA THR A 37 9.15 -20.59 -11.52
C THR A 37 10.15 -19.62 -12.14
N ILE A 38 9.69 -18.78 -13.08
CA ILE A 38 10.53 -17.75 -13.71
C ILE A 38 11.00 -16.75 -12.65
N LEU A 39 10.08 -16.30 -11.79
CA LEU A 39 10.37 -15.33 -10.75
C LEU A 39 11.35 -15.91 -9.71
N ALA A 40 11.25 -17.20 -9.37
CA ALA A 40 12.16 -17.85 -8.44
C ALA A 40 13.57 -17.96 -9.00
N TRP A 41 13.69 -18.25 -10.29
CA TRP A 41 14.99 -18.25 -10.97
C TRP A 41 15.58 -16.84 -11.09
N ALA A 42 14.74 -15.83 -11.36
CA ALA A 42 15.15 -14.43 -11.41
C ALA A 42 15.38 -13.80 -10.02
N ALA A 43 14.79 -14.35 -8.97
CA ALA A 43 14.80 -13.81 -7.60
C ALA A 43 16.19 -13.42 -7.08
N PRO A 44 17.23 -14.27 -7.15
CA PRO A 44 18.57 -13.88 -6.70
C PRO A 44 19.09 -12.63 -7.44
N PHE A 45 18.86 -12.56 -8.76
CA PHE A 45 19.26 -11.41 -9.56
C PHE A 45 18.43 -10.17 -9.24
N LEU A 46 17.12 -10.31 -9.04
CA LEU A 46 16.21 -9.22 -8.64
C LEU A 46 16.61 -8.64 -7.28
N LEU A 47 16.96 -9.48 -6.32
CA LEU A 47 17.40 -9.03 -4.99
C LEU A 47 18.71 -8.24 -5.11
N ILE A 48 19.72 -8.79 -5.81
CA ILE A 48 20.99 -8.08 -6.04
C ILE A 48 20.75 -6.75 -6.76
N ALA A 49 19.92 -6.74 -7.80
CA ALA A 49 19.59 -5.52 -8.52
C ALA A 49 18.88 -4.49 -7.63
N ALA A 50 18.00 -4.93 -6.72
CA ALA A 50 17.36 -4.05 -5.75
C ALA A 50 18.38 -3.39 -4.80
N VAL A 51 19.39 -4.14 -4.33
CA VAL A 51 20.50 -3.58 -3.52
C VAL A 51 21.24 -2.49 -4.29
N LEU A 52 21.57 -2.77 -5.55
CA LEU A 52 22.33 -1.85 -6.42
C LEU A 52 21.54 -0.58 -6.76
N ILE A 53 20.21 -0.68 -6.90
CA ILE A 53 19.34 0.47 -7.18
C ILE A 53 19.17 1.33 -5.94
N ASN A 54 18.78 0.73 -4.82
CA ASN A 54 18.57 1.44 -3.56
C ASN A 54 18.68 0.47 -2.37
N TYR A 55 19.86 0.44 -1.74
CA TYR A 55 20.11 -0.40 -0.57
C TYR A 55 19.18 -0.07 0.63
N HIS A 56 18.70 1.17 0.73
CA HIS A 56 17.80 1.57 1.80
C HIS A 56 16.47 0.83 1.75
N THR A 57 15.98 0.46 0.55
CA THR A 57 14.73 -0.29 0.39
C THR A 57 14.81 -1.64 1.12
N ILE A 58 15.95 -2.34 1.01
CA ILE A 58 16.17 -3.64 1.67
C ILE A 58 16.35 -3.47 3.17
N ILE A 59 17.13 -2.49 3.60
CA ILE A 59 17.33 -2.22 5.03
C ILE A 59 16.00 -1.83 5.70
N ASN A 60 15.20 -0.99 5.06
CA ASN A 60 13.91 -0.56 5.59
C ASN A 60 12.91 -1.73 5.66
N PHE A 61 12.93 -2.63 4.67
CA PHE A 61 12.16 -3.87 4.72
C PHE A 61 12.61 -4.76 5.90
N GLY A 62 13.91 -4.97 6.08
CA GLY A 62 14.46 -5.72 7.22
C GLY A 62 14.12 -5.09 8.57
N LYS A 63 14.20 -3.76 8.70
CA LYS A 63 13.77 -3.02 9.89
C LYS A 63 12.27 -3.18 10.16
N TRP A 64 11.44 -3.16 9.12
CA TRP A 64 10.01 -3.43 9.25
C TRP A 64 9.75 -4.85 9.76
N LEU A 65 10.43 -5.86 9.19
CA LEU A 65 10.31 -7.25 9.61
C LEU A 65 10.76 -7.44 11.07
N TYR A 66 11.88 -6.82 11.46
CA TYR A 66 12.36 -6.86 12.85
C TYR A 66 11.38 -6.22 13.83
N ARG A 67 10.78 -5.08 13.47
CA ARG A 67 9.74 -4.45 14.29
C ARG A 67 8.51 -5.35 14.43
N LEU A 68 8.14 -6.07 13.37
CA LEU A 68 7.04 -7.05 13.41
C LEU A 68 7.30 -8.14 14.46
N ILE A 69 8.50 -8.71 14.43
CA ILE A 69 8.93 -9.76 15.39
C ILE A 69 8.95 -9.23 16.83
N ARG A 70 9.48 -8.01 17.05
CA ARG A 70 9.53 -7.38 18.38
C ARG A 70 8.15 -7.01 18.93
N GLY A 71 7.24 -6.52 18.08
CA GLY A 71 5.91 -6.06 18.51
C GLY A 71 4.92 -7.20 18.73
N ASN A 72 4.90 -8.17 17.82
CA ASN A 72 4.08 -9.38 17.96
C ASN A 72 4.85 -10.58 17.38
N PRO A 73 5.45 -11.43 18.23
CA PRO A 73 6.34 -12.49 17.77
C PRO A 73 5.63 -13.53 16.92
N ILE A 74 4.35 -13.82 17.18
CA ILE A 74 3.56 -14.77 16.37
C ILE A 74 3.41 -14.23 14.95
N VAL A 75 2.98 -12.97 14.82
CA VAL A 75 2.84 -12.32 13.51
C VAL A 75 4.20 -12.20 12.80
N GLY A 76 5.26 -11.87 13.54
CA GLY A 76 6.61 -11.79 12.99
C GLY A 76 7.11 -13.12 12.44
N ILE A 77 6.90 -14.24 13.15
CA ILE A 77 7.27 -15.58 12.68
C ILE A 77 6.48 -15.94 11.41
N VAL A 78 5.16 -15.71 11.41
CA VAL A 78 4.32 -15.95 10.24
C VAL A 78 4.82 -15.13 9.04
N ALA A 79 5.19 -13.86 9.25
CA ALA A 79 5.75 -13.01 8.21
C ALA A 79 7.10 -13.51 7.69
N VAL A 80 8.00 -13.99 8.56
CA VAL A 80 9.28 -14.59 8.15
C VAL A 80 9.05 -15.84 7.30
N VAL A 81 8.15 -16.73 7.74
CA VAL A 81 7.76 -17.94 6.99
C VAL A 81 7.21 -17.56 5.62
N LEU A 82 6.29 -16.59 5.55
CA LEU A 82 5.78 -16.04 4.30
C LEU A 82 6.89 -15.47 3.41
N CYS A 83 7.91 -14.83 3.99
CA CYS A 83 9.03 -14.29 3.22
C CYS A 83 9.94 -15.39 2.65
N VAL A 84 10.14 -16.49 3.38
CA VAL A 84 10.95 -17.62 2.92
C VAL A 84 10.24 -18.36 1.78
N PHE A 85 8.98 -18.73 1.98
CA PHE A 85 8.21 -19.43 0.94
C PHE A 85 7.78 -18.50 -0.21
N GLY A 86 7.55 -17.23 0.09
CA GLY A 86 7.23 -16.17 -0.87
C GLY A 86 8.46 -15.43 -1.41
N PHE A 87 9.67 -15.93 -1.18
CA PHE A 87 10.92 -15.25 -1.55
C PHE A 87 10.96 -14.74 -3.00
N PRO A 88 10.48 -15.49 -4.02
CA PRO A 88 10.40 -14.98 -5.39
C PRO A 88 9.56 -13.71 -5.51
N VAL A 89 8.38 -13.72 -4.89
CA VAL A 89 7.44 -12.59 -4.89
C VAL A 89 8.02 -11.42 -4.12
N VAL A 90 8.60 -11.68 -2.94
CA VAL A 90 9.25 -10.67 -2.11
C VAL A 90 10.41 -10.01 -2.86
N SER A 91 11.25 -10.77 -3.55
CA SER A 91 12.37 -10.24 -4.33
C SER A 91 11.88 -9.35 -5.48
N GLY A 92 10.87 -9.79 -6.22
CA GLY A 92 10.24 -8.98 -7.27
C GLY A 92 9.61 -7.70 -6.72
N PHE A 93 8.92 -7.78 -5.58
CA PHE A 93 8.35 -6.64 -4.88
C PHE A 93 9.43 -5.63 -4.44
N LEU A 94 10.52 -6.09 -3.80
CA LEU A 94 11.60 -5.20 -3.37
C LEU A 94 12.30 -4.54 -4.55
N PHE A 95 12.53 -5.27 -5.63
CA PHE A 95 13.09 -4.71 -6.86
C PHE A 95 12.17 -3.63 -7.47
N GLY A 96 10.88 -3.93 -7.63
CA GLY A 96 9.91 -2.97 -8.12
C GLY A 96 9.83 -1.73 -7.22
N LYS A 97 9.79 -1.93 -5.90
CA LYS A 97 9.81 -0.83 -4.93
C LYS A 97 11.09 0.00 -5.05
N ALA A 98 12.25 -0.61 -5.21
CA ALA A 98 13.52 0.12 -5.36
C ALA A 98 13.53 0.98 -6.64
N LEU A 99 12.99 0.46 -7.76
CA LEU A 99 12.84 1.22 -9.00
C LEU A 99 11.91 2.44 -8.81
N LEU A 100 10.77 2.24 -8.15
CA LEU A 100 9.81 3.30 -7.87
C LEU A 100 10.40 4.36 -6.93
N ASP A 101 11.06 3.94 -5.85
CA ASP A 101 11.71 4.82 -4.89
C ASP A 101 12.78 5.69 -5.60
N ARG A 102 13.61 5.10 -6.47
CA ARG A 102 14.60 5.84 -7.26
C ARG A 102 13.97 6.80 -8.25
N LYS A 103 12.87 6.42 -8.91
CA LYS A 103 12.16 7.31 -9.82
C LYS A 103 11.56 8.50 -9.07
N MET A 104 10.97 8.26 -7.90
CA MET A 104 10.40 9.31 -7.06
C MET A 104 11.47 10.29 -6.58
N GLN A 105 12.63 9.81 -6.14
CA GLN A 105 13.75 10.67 -5.74
C GLN A 105 14.19 11.60 -6.86
N ARG A 106 14.30 11.10 -8.09
CA ARG A 106 14.64 11.94 -9.25
C ARG A 106 13.61 13.02 -9.52
N LEU A 107 12.31 12.69 -9.40
CA LEU A 107 11.25 13.69 -9.57
C LEU A 107 11.27 14.77 -8.47
N LEU A 108 11.65 14.39 -7.26
CA LEU A 108 11.82 15.34 -6.14
C LEU A 108 13.07 16.20 -6.31
N GLU A 109 14.17 15.63 -6.81
CA GLU A 109 15.40 16.37 -7.14
C GLU A 109 15.21 17.33 -8.33
N GLU A 110 14.41 16.93 -9.32
CA GLU A 110 14.04 17.77 -10.47
C GLU A 110 13.08 18.89 -10.06
N LYS A 111 12.21 18.63 -9.07
CA LYS A 111 11.42 19.65 -8.35
C LYS A 111 12.23 20.40 -7.29
N ASN A 112 13.50 20.69 -7.57
CA ASN A 112 14.37 21.41 -6.66
C ASN A 112 13.67 22.70 -6.19
N PRO A 113 13.42 22.90 -4.87
CA PRO A 113 12.71 24.06 -4.35
C PRO A 113 13.44 25.39 -4.53
N GLN A 114 14.62 25.39 -5.16
CA GLN A 114 15.34 26.62 -5.56
C GLN A 114 14.79 27.25 -6.84
N ASP A 115 14.09 26.49 -7.70
CA ASP A 115 13.54 26.99 -8.97
C ASP A 115 12.02 27.23 -8.92
N GLU A 116 11.36 26.69 -7.88
CA GLU A 116 9.96 26.95 -7.57
C GLU A 116 9.93 27.71 -6.22
N PHE A 117 10.22 29.03 -6.26
CA PHE A 117 9.66 29.94 -5.26
C PHE A 117 8.14 29.87 -5.41
N ILE A 118 7.55 28.82 -4.85
CA ILE A 118 6.13 28.79 -4.59
C ILE A 118 5.97 29.84 -3.49
N ASP A 119 5.42 30.99 -3.87
CA ASP A 119 4.79 31.91 -2.92
C ASP A 119 3.82 31.05 -2.12
N TYR A 120 4.27 30.60 -0.95
CA TYR A 120 3.35 30.14 0.06
C TYR A 120 2.49 31.36 0.31
N GLU A 121 1.24 31.34 -0.14
CA GLU A 121 0.24 32.26 0.37
C GLU A 121 0.26 32.05 1.88
N GLU A 122 0.95 32.94 2.57
CA GLU A 122 1.08 32.94 4.01
C GLU A 122 -0.35 33.03 4.52
N ILE A 123 -0.92 31.89 4.92
CA ILE A 123 -2.12 31.90 5.72
C ILE A 123 -1.66 32.56 7.01
N SER A 124 -1.80 33.89 7.05
CA SER A 124 -1.54 34.69 8.23
C SER A 124 -2.31 34.02 9.35
N ASN A 125 -1.58 33.41 10.28
CA ASN A 125 -2.13 32.92 11.53
C ASN A 125 -2.33 34.12 12.47
N GLU A 126 -2.80 35.25 11.94
CA GLU A 126 -3.36 36.28 12.79
C GLU A 126 -4.72 35.76 13.22
N PRO A 127 -4.92 35.42 14.51
CA PRO A 127 -6.27 35.23 15.00
C PRO A 127 -7.00 36.55 14.71
N LEU A 128 -8.06 36.50 13.89
CA LEU A 128 -8.92 37.67 13.69
C LEU A 128 -9.32 38.18 15.07
N GLU A 129 -8.74 39.31 15.49
CA GLU A 129 -9.08 39.94 16.75
C GLU A 129 -10.53 40.44 16.63
N LEU A 130 -11.46 39.62 17.12
CA LEU A 130 -12.89 39.92 17.31
C LEU A 130 -13.14 41.05 18.32
N LYS A 131 -12.19 41.98 18.50
CA LYS A 131 -12.24 43.07 19.48
C LYS A 131 -12.79 44.38 18.89
N GLN A 132 -13.10 44.41 17.60
CA GLN A 132 -13.51 45.65 16.90
C GLN A 132 -15.03 45.81 16.71
N LEU A 133 -15.84 44.78 16.96
CA LEU A 133 -17.31 44.89 16.83
C LEU A 133 -17.98 45.35 18.13
N GLU A 134 -17.45 44.99 19.30
CA GLU A 134 -18.03 45.37 20.60
C GLU A 134 -17.87 46.88 20.91
N ARG A 135 -16.87 47.55 20.31
CA ARG A 135 -16.66 49.00 20.51
C ARG A 135 -17.66 49.85 19.71
N ARG A 136 -18.21 49.37 18.59
CA ARG A 136 -19.19 50.15 17.81
C ARG A 136 -20.60 50.08 18.40
N GLU A 137 -20.99 48.95 18.98
CA GLU A 137 -22.32 48.81 19.61
C GLU A 137 -22.43 49.57 20.94
N GLY A 138 -21.33 49.71 21.69
CA GLY A 138 -21.31 50.49 22.93
C GLY A 138 -21.31 52.01 22.73
N GLN A 139 -20.93 52.49 21.54
CA GLN A 139 -20.77 53.92 21.26
C GLN A 139 -21.99 54.53 20.55
N GLU A 140 -22.81 53.74 19.86
CA GLU A 140 -24.08 54.21 19.28
C GLU A 140 -25.24 54.25 20.29
N ARG A 141 -25.11 53.63 21.47
CA ARG A 141 -26.18 53.60 22.49
C ARG A 141 -26.14 54.76 23.51
N ASN A 142 -25.09 55.59 23.50
CA ASN A 142 -24.86 56.56 24.59
C ASN A 142 -24.94 58.04 24.19
N ASP A 143 -25.26 58.36 22.93
CA ASP A 143 -25.38 59.74 22.43
C ASP A 143 -26.77 60.07 21.83
N ASN A 144 -27.86 59.55 22.41
CA ASN A 144 -29.23 59.99 22.12
C ASN A 144 -30.06 60.20 23.40
#